data_AF-A0A6L7G4Q7-F1
#
_entry.id   AF-A0A6L7G4Q7-F1
#
_cell.length_a   1.000
_cell.length_b   1.000
_cell.length_c   1.000
_cell.angle_alpha   90.00
_cell.angle_beta   90.00
_cell.angle_gamma   90.00
#
_symmetry.space_group_name_H-M   'P 1'
#
loop_
_entity.id
_entity.type
_entity.pdbx_description
1 polymer ?
#
loop_
_entity_poly.entity_id
_entity_poly.type
_entity_poly.pdbx_seq_one_letter_code
_entity_poly.pdbx_strand_id
1 'polypeptide(L)'
;MRKALELKVETAKPWADCAREAGMSEAGIHKARKQPHVQALFDDIKAQYVQRIETMKKVHEARALEVARELLDQTDNKQVRARMVEFLRREPAGPAVAVQINNGGAGGYEFVRPGSRVVEISVSSDDGSGDHEGE
;
A
#
# COMPACT_ATOMS: atom_id res chain seq x y z
N MET A 1 7.00 17.71 -16.97
CA MET A 1 6.32 17.45 -15.68
C MET A 1 6.29 15.98 -15.31
N ARG A 2 5.64 15.10 -16.09
CA ARG A 2 5.64 13.64 -15.85
C ARG A 2 7.03 13.07 -15.54
N LYS A 3 8.02 13.40 -16.38
CA LYS A 3 9.44 13.04 -16.17
C LYS A 3 9.99 13.40 -14.78
N ALA A 4 9.60 14.55 -14.22
CA ALA A 4 10.06 14.95 -12.89
C ALA A 4 9.40 14.13 -11.77
N LEU A 5 8.13 13.73 -11.96
CA LEU A 5 7.42 12.83 -11.06
C LEU A 5 8.06 11.44 -11.07
N GLU A 6 8.36 10.92 -12.27
CA GLU A 6 9.06 9.65 -12.47
C GLU A 6 10.43 9.66 -11.78
N LEU A 7 11.25 10.69 -12.03
CA LEU A 7 12.54 10.86 -11.37
C LEU A 7 12.43 10.89 -9.84
N LYS A 8 11.37 11.50 -9.31
CA LYS A 8 11.14 11.54 -7.87
C LYS A 8 10.86 10.15 -7.29
N VAL A 9 10.06 9.34 -7.98
CA VAL A 9 9.76 7.96 -7.55
C VAL A 9 10.99 7.08 -7.64
N GLU A 10 11.77 7.19 -8.72
CA GLU A 10 12.92 6.30 -8.95
C GLU A 10 14.15 6.63 -8.12
N THR A 11 14.45 7.93 -7.91
CA THR A 11 15.72 8.36 -7.30
C THR A 11 15.57 8.92 -5.89
N ALA A 12 14.34 9.18 -5.45
CA ALA A 12 14.01 9.85 -4.19
C ALA A 12 14.65 11.25 -3.98
N LYS A 13 15.32 11.83 -5.00
CA LYS A 13 15.99 13.14 -4.95
C LYS A 13 15.06 14.30 -4.57
N PRO A 14 15.58 15.45 -4.12
CA PRO A 14 14.78 16.66 -3.92
C PRO A 14 13.98 17.07 -5.17
N TRP A 15 12.83 17.70 -4.96
CA TRP A 15 11.97 18.15 -6.07
C TRP A 15 12.64 19.19 -6.97
N ALA A 16 13.51 20.03 -6.42
CA ALA A 16 14.30 21.00 -7.17
C ALA A 16 15.22 20.31 -8.18
N ASP A 17 15.90 19.24 -7.77
CA ASP A 17 16.78 18.45 -8.65
C ASP A 17 15.98 17.71 -9.72
N CYS A 18 14.86 17.09 -9.34
CA CYS A 18 13.98 16.42 -10.30
C CYS A 18 13.41 17.40 -11.34
N ALA A 19 13.07 18.62 -10.92
CA ALA A 19 12.61 19.68 -11.81
C ALA A 19 13.70 20.11 -12.79
N ARG A 20 14.91 20.36 -12.28
CA ARG A 20 16.08 20.72 -13.08
C ARG A 20 16.41 19.64 -14.12
N GLU A 21 16.48 18.38 -13.71
CA GLU A 21 16.75 17.24 -14.60
C GLU A 21 15.62 17.01 -15.63
N ALA A 22 14.39 17.39 -15.29
CA ALA A 22 13.26 17.36 -16.22
C ALA A 22 13.14 18.62 -17.09
N GLY A 23 14.07 19.58 -16.99
CA GLY A 23 14.05 20.81 -17.76
C GLY A 23 12.92 21.78 -17.39
N MET A 24 12.48 21.76 -16.13
CA MET A 24 11.38 22.61 -15.65
C MET A 24 11.80 23.48 -14.46
N SER A 25 11.10 24.60 -14.28
CA SER A 25 11.33 25.49 -13.14
C SER A 25 10.85 24.87 -11.82
N GLU A 26 11.56 25.17 -10.74
CA GLU A 26 11.23 24.67 -9.39
C GLU A 26 9.85 25.18 -8.92
N ALA A 27 9.57 26.47 -9.14
CA ALA A 27 8.26 27.04 -8.83
C ALA A 27 7.13 26.35 -9.61
N GLY A 28 7.40 25.98 -10.86
CA GLY A 28 6.44 25.27 -11.72
C GLY A 28 6.04 23.92 -11.15
N ILE A 29 7.01 23.10 -10.73
CA ILE A 29 6.69 21.80 -10.13
C ILE A 29 6.02 21.95 -8.76
N HIS A 30 6.42 22.96 -7.98
CA HIS A 30 5.87 23.19 -6.66
C HIS A 30 4.40 23.62 -6.69
N LYS A 31 4.00 24.41 -7.69
CA LYS A 31 2.60 24.75 -7.93
C LYS A 31 1.83 23.55 -8.48
N ALA A 32 2.39 22.87 -9.46
CA ALA A 32 1.68 21.84 -10.19
C ALA A 32 1.45 20.57 -9.35
N ARG A 33 2.37 20.19 -8.45
CA ARG A 33 2.16 19.06 -7.50
C ARG A 33 0.97 19.24 -6.54
N LYS A 34 0.53 20.49 -6.30
CA LYS A 34 -0.64 20.78 -5.46
C LYS A 34 -1.96 20.55 -6.20
N GLN A 35 -1.91 20.34 -7.51
CA GLN A 35 -3.11 20.14 -8.30
C GLN A 35 -3.60 18.68 -8.17
N PRO A 36 -4.91 18.44 -7.95
CA PRO A 36 -5.43 17.09 -7.70
C PRO A 36 -5.11 16.08 -8.82
N HIS A 37 -5.20 16.50 -10.08
CA HIS A 37 -4.92 15.64 -11.23
C HIS A 37 -3.44 15.23 -11.31
N VAL A 38 -2.52 16.10 -10.88
CA VAL A 38 -1.09 15.80 -10.81
C VAL A 38 -0.81 14.83 -9.67
N GLN A 39 -1.46 15.02 -8.52
CA GLN A 39 -1.32 14.11 -7.39
C GLN A 39 -1.81 12.70 -7.76
N ALA A 40 -2.97 12.59 -8.41
CA ALA A 40 -3.46 11.32 -8.94
C ALA A 40 -2.47 10.66 -9.92
N LEU A 41 -1.90 11.44 -10.85
CA LEU A 41 -0.85 10.95 -11.75
C LEU A 41 0.39 10.47 -10.98
N PHE A 42 0.81 11.19 -9.94
CA PHE A 42 1.97 10.81 -9.14
C PHE A 42 1.73 9.48 -8.39
N ASP A 43 0.52 9.29 -7.86
CA ASP A 43 0.17 8.06 -7.16
C ASP A 43 0.03 6.87 -8.12
N ASP A 44 -0.47 7.08 -9.34
CA ASP A 44 -0.43 6.08 -10.42
C ASP A 44 1.01 5.69 -10.81
N ILE A 45 1.90 6.68 -10.99
CA ILE A 45 3.32 6.41 -11.28
C ILE A 45 3.98 5.61 -10.15
N LYS A 46 3.68 5.91 -8.87
CA LYS A 46 4.18 5.11 -7.74
C LYS A 46 3.66 3.67 -7.80
N ALA A 47 2.37 3.47 -8.06
CA ALA A 47 1.78 2.14 -8.13
C ALA A 47 2.43 1.30 -9.24
N GLN A 48 2.61 1.89 -10.42
CA GLN A 48 3.31 1.25 -11.54
C GLN A 48 4.76 0.91 -11.20
N TYR A 49 5.47 1.81 -10.50
CA TYR A 49 6.84 1.56 -10.06
C TYR A 49 6.92 0.37 -9.10
N VAL A 50 6.05 0.34 -8.08
CA VAL A 50 6.00 -0.77 -7.11
C VAL A 50 5.70 -2.09 -7.82
N GLN A 51 4.69 -2.12 -8.69
CA GLN A 51 4.34 -3.32 -9.46
C GLN A 51 5.49 -3.80 -10.35
N ARG A 52 6.24 -2.87 -10.97
CA ARG A 52 7.44 -3.21 -11.75
C ARG A 52 8.51 -3.87 -10.88
N ILE A 53 8.78 -3.32 -9.69
CA ILE A 53 9.75 -3.90 -8.75
C ILE A 53 9.28 -5.27 -8.26
N GLU A 54 7.99 -5.43 -7.92
CA GLU A 54 7.41 -6.71 -7.50
C GLU A 54 7.54 -7.78 -8.60
N THR A 55 7.33 -7.40 -9.86
CA THR A 55 7.48 -8.31 -11.01
C THR A 55 8.93 -8.78 -11.15
N MET A 56 9.91 -7.89 -10.93
CA MET A 56 11.33 -8.24 -11.01
C MET A 56 11.86 -8.93 -9.75
N LYS A 57 11.10 -8.92 -8.64
CA LYS A 57 11.54 -9.47 -7.35
C LYS A 57 12.08 -10.89 -7.47
N LYS A 58 11.35 -11.79 -8.13
CA LYS A 58 11.77 -13.19 -8.32
C LYS A 58 13.06 -13.33 -9.13
N VAL A 59 13.25 -12.47 -10.13
CA VAL A 59 14.48 -12.46 -10.95
C VAL A 59 15.67 -11.99 -10.12
N HIS A 60 15.48 -10.94 -9.31
CA HIS A 60 16.52 -10.46 -8.41
C HIS A 60 16.84 -11.46 -7.30
N GLU A 61 15.83 -12.16 -6.76
CA GLU A 61 16.01 -13.26 -5.81
C GLU A 61 16.83 -14.40 -6.44
N ALA A 62 16.52 -14.80 -7.68
CA ALA A 62 17.30 -15.82 -8.39
C ALA A 62 18.77 -15.39 -8.57
N ARG A 63 19.02 -14.15 -9.03
CA ARG A 63 20.39 -13.63 -9.15
C ARG A 63 21.12 -13.54 -7.81
N ALA A 64 20.42 -13.17 -6.73
CA ALA A 64 21.01 -13.16 -5.40
C ALA A 64 21.44 -14.57 -4.95
N LEU A 65 20.67 -15.60 -5.30
CA LEU A 65 21.05 -16.99 -5.04
C LEU A 65 22.27 -17.44 -5.85
N GLU A 66 22.39 -17.01 -7.11
CA GLU A 66 23.58 -17.27 -7.94
C GLU A 66 24.84 -16.65 -7.32
N VAL A 67 24.77 -15.38 -6.90
CA VAL A 67 25.88 -14.70 -6.20
C VAL A 67 26.19 -15.37 -4.86
N ALA A 68 25.17 -15.79 -4.11
CA ALA A 68 25.35 -16.50 -2.85
C ALA A 68 26.07 -17.84 -3.05
N ARG A 69 25.77 -18.58 -4.12
CA ARG A 69 26.48 -19.80 -4.50
C ARG A 69 27.95 -19.50 -4.83
N GLU A 70 28.20 -18.49 -5.64
CA GLU A 70 29.58 -18.10 -6.01
C GLU A 70 30.40 -17.75 -4.76
N LEU A 71 29.82 -16.97 -3.84
CA LEU A 71 30.46 -16.62 -2.58
C LEU A 71 30.74 -17.86 -1.72
N LEU A 72 29.82 -18.83 -1.69
CA LEU A 72 30.01 -20.08 -0.95
C LEU A 72 31.21 -20.88 -1.48
N ASP A 73 31.33 -20.97 -2.80
CA ASP A 73 32.37 -21.74 -3.50
C ASP A 73 33.74 -21.07 -3.36
N GLN A 74 33.80 -19.74 -3.38
CA GLN A 74 35.05 -18.96 -3.36
C GLN A 74 35.55 -18.59 -1.95
N THR A 75 34.70 -18.59 -0.92
CA THR A 75 35.09 -18.09 0.41
C THR A 75 35.92 -19.10 1.21
N ASP A 76 37.16 -18.78 1.55
CA ASP A 76 38.03 -19.61 2.40
C ASP A 76 37.65 -19.56 3.90
N ASN A 77 36.88 -18.55 4.32
CA ASN A 77 36.45 -18.39 5.70
C ASN A 77 35.29 -19.35 6.05
N LYS A 78 35.61 -20.38 6.84
CA LYS A 78 34.64 -21.39 7.31
C LYS A 78 33.45 -20.82 8.09
N GLN A 79 33.64 -19.73 8.84
CA GLN A 79 32.55 -19.10 9.60
C GLN A 79 31.55 -18.41 8.68
N VAL A 80 32.03 -17.68 7.68
CA VAL A 80 31.18 -17.04 6.66
C VAL A 80 30.46 -18.09 5.83
N ARG A 81 31.16 -19.17 5.46
CA ARG A 81 30.56 -20.31 4.75
C ARG A 81 29.44 -20.96 5.56
N ALA A 82 29.64 -21.23 6.85
CA ALA A 82 28.60 -21.79 7.72
C ALA A 82 27.35 -20.90 7.82
N ARG A 83 27.54 -19.57 7.95
CA ARG A 83 26.42 -18.60 7.95
C ARG A 83 25.69 -18.55 6.62
N MET A 84 26.40 -18.68 5.49
CA MET A 84 25.77 -18.71 4.17
C MET A 84 24.97 -20.00 3.95
N VAL A 85 25.49 -21.15 4.39
CA VAL A 85 24.73 -22.42 4.38
C VAL A 85 23.46 -22.30 5.24
N GLU A 86 23.58 -21.71 6.43
CA GLU A 86 22.43 -21.46 7.32
C GLU A 86 21.38 -20.56 6.63
N PHE A 87 21.82 -19.47 5.99
CA PHE A 87 20.95 -18.56 5.25
C PHE A 87 20.24 -19.24 4.08
N LEU A 88 20.96 -20.01 3.25
CA LEU A 88 20.40 -20.69 2.07
C LEU A 88 19.45 -21.84 2.44
N ARG A 89 19.63 -22.48 3.60
CA ARG A 89 18.74 -23.53 4.09
C ARG A 89 17.57 -23.01 4.93
N ARG A 90 17.56 -21.73 5.26
CA ARG A 90 16.49 -21.13 6.06
C ARG A 90 15.20 -21.13 5.24
N GLU A 91 14.19 -21.84 5.72
CA GLU A 91 12.85 -21.71 5.17
C GLU A 91 12.30 -20.31 5.46
N PRO A 92 11.63 -19.66 4.50
CA PRO A 92 10.93 -18.42 4.77
C PRO A 92 9.89 -18.69 5.85
N ALA A 93 9.80 -17.80 6.84
CA ALA A 93 8.72 -17.87 7.81
C ALA A 93 7.39 -17.86 7.04
N GLY A 94 6.62 -18.95 7.14
CA GLY A 94 5.33 -19.06 6.48
C GLY A 94 4.41 -17.90 6.88
N PRO A 95 3.36 -17.61 6.09
CA PRO A 95 2.42 -16.55 6.41
C PRO A 95 1.79 -16.82 7.78
N ALA A 96 2.19 -16.03 8.78
CA ALA A 96 1.55 -16.02 10.09
C ALA A 96 0.21 -15.30 9.95
N VAL A 97 -0.83 -16.04 9.58
CA VAL A 97 -2.20 -15.51 9.56
C VAL A 97 -2.64 -15.34 11.02
N ALA A 98 -2.38 -14.17 11.59
CA ALA A 98 -2.93 -13.77 12.87
C ALA A 98 -4.40 -13.35 12.68
N VAL A 99 -5.32 -14.30 12.83
CA VAL A 99 -6.76 -13.99 12.86
C VAL A 99 -7.08 -13.35 14.22
N GLN A 100 -7.20 -12.03 14.27
CA GLN A 100 -7.74 -11.31 15.42
C GLN A 100 -9.27 -11.19 15.28
N ILE A 101 -10.01 -11.96 16.08
CA ILE A 101 -11.46 -11.82 16.22
C ILE A 101 -11.72 -10.81 17.35
N ASN A 102 -12.01 -9.56 16.98
CA ASN A 102 -12.48 -8.55 17.94
C ASN A 102 -14.00 -8.72 18.15
N ASN A 103 -14.39 -9.43 19.20
CA ASN A 103 -15.79 -9.50 19.69
C ASN A 103 -16.21 -8.19 20.42
N GLY A 104 -15.95 -7.04 19.81
CA GLY A 104 -16.15 -5.71 20.39
C GLY A 104 -17.42 -4.99 19.95
N GLY A 105 -18.45 -5.73 19.53
CA GLY A 105 -19.73 -5.16 19.11
C GLY A 105 -20.88 -5.88 19.79
N ALA A 106 -21.66 -5.16 20.59
CA ALA A 106 -22.98 -5.56 21.06
C ALA A 106 -23.95 -5.64 19.86
N GLY A 107 -23.80 -6.71 19.08
CA GLY A 107 -24.55 -6.99 17.86
C GLY A 107 -24.46 -8.48 17.55
N GLY A 108 -24.74 -9.30 18.57
CA GLY A 108 -24.91 -10.74 18.38
C GLY A 108 -26.22 -10.97 17.63
N TYR A 109 -26.18 -11.75 16.57
CA TYR A 109 -27.38 -12.32 15.97
C TYR A 109 -28.16 -13.03 17.09
N GLU A 110 -29.30 -12.47 17.48
CA GLU A 110 -30.19 -13.09 18.44
C GLU A 110 -30.77 -14.35 17.79
N PHE A 111 -30.46 -15.51 18.36
CA PHE A 111 -30.98 -16.78 17.85
C PHE A 111 -32.49 -16.84 18.12
N VAL A 112 -33.30 -16.51 17.11
CA VAL A 112 -34.75 -16.59 17.18
C VAL A 112 -35.16 -18.05 17.28
N ARG A 113 -35.79 -18.43 18.39
CA ARG A 113 -36.34 -19.79 18.55
C ARG A 113 -37.53 -19.96 17.58
N PRO A 114 -37.70 -21.14 16.96
CA PRO A 114 -38.83 -21.40 16.07
C PRO A 114 -40.15 -21.12 16.81
N GLY A 115 -40.87 -20.07 16.41
CA GLY A 115 -42.16 -19.65 17.00
C GLY A 115 -42.26 -18.17 17.42
N SER A 116 -41.18 -17.39 17.43
CA SER A 116 -41.23 -15.96 17.79
C SER A 116 -41.57 -15.08 16.57
N ARG A 117 -42.48 -14.09 16.74
CA ARG A 117 -42.74 -13.04 15.75
C ARG A 117 -42.02 -11.75 16.13
N VAL A 118 -41.23 -11.21 15.22
CA VAL A 118 -40.62 -9.88 15.31
C VAL A 118 -41.69 -8.85 14.94
N VAL A 119 -41.89 -7.84 15.78
CA VAL A 119 -42.78 -6.70 15.49
C VAL A 119 -41.89 -5.52 15.08
N GLU A 120 -41.96 -5.11 13.81
CA GLU A 120 -41.42 -3.83 13.37
C GLU A 120 -42.40 -2.72 13.75
N ILE A 121 -41.91 -1.72 14.47
CA ILE A 121 -42.65 -0.47 14.72
C ILE A 121 -42.07 0.57 13.77
N SER A 122 -42.81 0.93 12.73
CA SER A 122 -42.56 2.16 11.96
C SER A 122 -43.31 3.30 12.63
N VAL A 123 -42.60 4.25 13.26
CA VAL A 123 -43.20 5.52 13.68
C VAL A 123 -43.03 6.52 12.53
N SER A 124 -44.19 6.98 12.06
CA SER A 124 -44.46 7.91 10.97
C SER A 124 -43.71 9.23 11.09
N SER A 125 -43.26 9.74 9.93
CA SER A 125 -42.69 11.06 9.76
C SER A 125 -43.65 12.15 10.24
N ASP A 126 -43.19 12.91 11.23
CA ASP A 126 -43.83 14.12 11.75
C ASP A 126 -43.60 15.23 10.70
N ASP A 127 -44.63 15.56 9.93
CA ASP A 127 -44.59 16.60 8.91
C ASP A 127 -44.68 17.97 9.60
N GLY A 128 -43.57 18.70 9.59
CA GLY A 128 -43.46 20.01 10.19
C GLY A 128 -44.45 20.99 9.54
N SER A 129 -45.42 21.47 10.32
CA SER A 129 -46.29 22.59 9.96
C SER A 129 -45.44 23.84 9.77
N GLY A 130 -45.27 24.23 8.51
CA GLY A 130 -44.63 25.47 8.10
C GLY A 130 -45.54 26.67 8.30
N ASP A 131 -45.00 27.66 8.99
CA ASP A 131 -45.45 29.05 9.06
C ASP A 131 -45.52 29.67 7.64
N HIS A 132 -46.67 30.25 7.27
CA HIS A 132 -46.71 31.25 6.18
C HIS A 132 -47.83 32.27 6.40
N GLU A 133 -47.42 33.54 6.45
CA GLU A 133 -48.23 34.75 6.55
C GLU A 133 -49.03 35.02 5.26
N GLY A 134 -50.19 35.69 5.40
CA GLY A 134 -50.94 36.26 4.27
C GLY A 134 -52.19 37.03 4.69
N GLU A 135 -52.14 38.36 4.47
CA GLU A 135 -53.16 39.44 4.58
C GLU A 135 -53.54 40.01 5.96
#